data_AF-E9FZ85-F1
#
_entry.id   AF-E9FZ85-F1
#
_cell.length_a   1.000
_cell.length_b   1.000
_cell.length_c   1.000
_cell.angle_alpha   90.00
_cell.angle_beta   90.00
_cell.angle_gamma   90.00
#
_symmetry.space_group_name_H-M   'P 1'
#
loop_
_entity.id
_entity.type
_entity.pdbx_description
1 polymer ?
#
loop_
_entity_poly.entity_id
_entity_poly.type
_entity_poly.pdbx_seq_one_letter_code
_entity_poly.pdbx_strand_id
1 'polypeptide(L)' 'AKHEERKDQFSHVSREFRRRVTIPQGVNPETVTSTMSPEGFLTIMAPKMMLEG' A
#
# COMPACT_ATOMS: atom_id res chain seq x y z
N ALA A 1 -0.60 4.01 -5.58
CA ALA A 1 -1.83 4.81 -5.47
C ALA A 1 -1.83 5.87 -6.57
N LYS A 2 -2.94 6.04 -7.27
CA LYS A 2 -3.12 7.05 -8.31
C LYS A 2 -4.05 8.12 -7.73
N HIS A 3 -3.60 9.37 -7.63
CA HIS A 3 -4.49 10.49 -7.34
C HIS A 3 -5.29 10.80 -8.61
N GLU A 4 -6.62 10.77 -8.56
CA GLU A 4 -7.45 11.22 -9.69
C GLU A 4 -7.34 12.74 -9.83
N GLU A 5 -7.31 13.17 -11.10
CA GLU A 5 -7.11 14.56 -11.51
C GLU A 5 -8.10 15.49 -10.82
N ARG A 6 -7.60 16.39 -9.98
CA ARG A 6 -8.34 17.59 -9.62
C ARG A 6 -7.97 18.67 -10.61
N LYS A 7 -8.95 19.13 -11.40
CA LYS A 7 -8.83 20.33 -12.23
C LYS A 7 -8.72 21.53 -11.31
N ASP A 8 -7.54 22.15 -11.27
CA ASP A 8 -7.43 23.54 -10.86
C ASP A 8 -7.44 24.45 -12.10
N GLN A 9 -7.60 25.77 -11.89
CA GLN A 9 -7.79 26.74 -12.97
C GLN A 9 -6.62 26.81 -13.99
N PHE A 10 -5.47 26.17 -13.74
CA PHE A 10 -4.26 26.38 -14.55
C PHE A 10 -3.42 25.12 -14.86
N SER A 11 -3.69 23.93 -14.30
CA SER A 11 -2.95 22.71 -14.68
C SER A 11 -3.60 21.38 -14.23
N HIS A 12 -3.20 20.26 -14.85
CA HIS A 12 -3.55 18.91 -14.37
C HIS A 12 -2.37 18.36 -13.55
N VAL A 13 -2.58 18.07 -12.27
CA VAL A 13 -1.55 17.44 -11.42
C VAL A 13 -1.82 15.95 -11.28
N SER A 14 -1.04 15.13 -11.98
CA SER A 14 -1.00 13.67 -11.80
C SER A 14 0.18 13.29 -10.93
N ARG A 15 -0.06 12.48 -9.90
CA ARG A 15 0.99 11.97 -9.00
C ARG A 15 0.85 10.45 -8.88
N GLU A 16 1.95 9.75 -9.10
CA GLU A 16 2.06 8.31 -8.89
C GLU A 16 3.06 8.02 -7.78
N PHE A 17 2.65 7.19 -6.82
CA PHE A 17 3.54 6.69 -5.76
C PHE A 17 3.74 5.19 -5.90
N ARG A 18 5.01 4.76 -5.96
CA ARG A 18 5.43 3.36 -5.95
C ARG A 18 6.43 3.15 -4.81
N ARG A 19 6.08 2.30 -3.85
CA ARG A 19 6.98 1.83 -2.78
C ARG A 19 7.07 0.32 -2.85
N ARG A 20 8.30 -0.21 -2.93
CA ARG A 20 8.58 -1.64 -2.83
C ARG A 20 9.12 -1.93 -1.44
N VAL A 21 8.66 -3.02 -0.84
CA VAL A 21 9.10 -3.50 0.47
C VAL A 21 9.39 -4.99 0.33
N THR A 22 10.52 -5.43 0.87
CA THR A 22 10.85 -6.85 0.92
C THR A 22 9.97 -7.53 1.95
N ILE A 23 9.28 -8.59 1.55
CA ILE A 23 8.48 -9.39 2.46
C ILE A 23 9.43 -10.16 3.40
N PRO A 24 9.24 -10.09 4.73
CA PRO A 24 10.07 -10.84 5.67
C PRO A 24 9.97 -12.36 5.45
N GLN A 25 11.03 -13.09 5.84
CA GLN A 25 10.99 -14.55 5.85
C GLN A 25 9.88 -15.06 6.79
N GLY A 26 9.15 -16.09 6.37
CA GLY A 26 8.04 -16.63 7.14
C GLY A 26 6.74 -15.81 7.04
N VAL A 27 6.58 -15.00 6.00
CA VAL A 27 5.29 -14.39 5.64
C VAL A 27 4.85 -14.96 4.30
N ASN A 28 3.59 -15.41 4.20
CA ASN A 28 3.03 -15.87 2.92
C ASN A 28 2.61 -14.63 2.10
N PRO A 29 3.20 -14.38 0.91
CA PRO A 29 2.85 -13.22 0.10
C PRO A 29 1.37 -13.13 -0.27
N GLU A 30 0.69 -14.27 -0.41
CA GLU A 30 -0.73 -14.33 -0.76
C GLU A 30 -1.65 -13.85 0.38
N THR A 31 -1.13 -13.80 1.61
CA THR A 31 -1.88 -13.35 2.80
C THR A 31 -1.73 -11.86 3.09
N VAL A 32 -0.95 -11.14 2.27
CA VAL A 32 -0.76 -9.70 2.41
C VAL A 32 -2.06 -8.98 2.07
N THR A 33 -2.50 -8.11 2.97
CA THR A 33 -3.67 -7.25 2.80
C THR A 33 -3.31 -5.79 2.99
N SER A 34 -4.14 -4.88 2.48
CA SER A 34 -3.94 -3.44 2.65
C SER A 34 -5.24 -2.72 2.93
N THR A 35 -5.18 -1.70 3.78
CA THR A 35 -6.31 -0.84 4.12
C THR A 35 -5.89 0.62 4.05
N MET A 36 -6.76 1.47 3.50
CA MET A 36 -6.59 2.93 3.50
C MET A 36 -7.46 3.53 4.61
N SER A 37 -6.87 4.31 5.52
CA SER A 37 -7.64 5.04 6.53
C SER A 37 -8.30 6.29 5.95
N PRO A 38 -9.38 6.81 6.56
CA PRO A 38 -10.01 8.07 6.14
C PRO A 38 -9.03 9.27 6.13
N GLU A 39 -8.02 9.24 6.99
CA GLU A 39 -6.97 10.26 7.10
C GLU A 39 -5.89 10.11 6.00
N GLY A 40 -5.99 9.09 5.15
CA GLY A 40 -5.11 8.88 4.01
C GLY A 40 -3.87 8.02 4.29
N PHE A 41 -3.85 7.25 5.37
CA PHE A 41 -2.75 6.32 5.66
C PHE A 41 -2.99 4.97 4.99
N LEU A 42 -2.05 4.55 4.15
CA LEU A 42 -2.03 3.18 3.61
C LEU A 42 -1.30 2.26 4.58
N THR A 43 -2.03 1.32 5.16
CA THR A 43 -1.50 0.26 6.02
C THR A 43 -1.42 -1.04 5.24
N ILE A 44 -0.26 -1.73 5.32
CA ILE A 44 -0.01 -3.04 4.70
C ILE A 44 0.28 -4.03 5.82
N MET A 45 -0.46 -5.13 5.88
CA MET A 45 -0.37 -6.13 6.96
C MET A 45 -0.40 -7.55 6.39
N ALA A 46 0.27 -8.48 7.09
CA ALA A 46 0.22 -9.91 6.83
C ALA A 46 0.44 -10.69 8.12
N PRO A 47 -0.21 -11.84 8.31
CA PRO A 47 0.08 -12.72 9.43
C PRO A 47 1.49 -13.31 9.30
N LYS A 48 2.19 -13.42 10.43
CA LYS A 48 3.43 -14.19 10.48
C LYS A 48 3.07 -15.67 10.43
N MET A 49 3.69 -16.45 9.55
CA MET A 49 3.58 -17.90 9.61
C MET A 49 4.17 -18.35 10.95
N MET A 50 3.41 -19.10 11.74
CA MET A 50 3.99 -19.87 12.83
C MET A 50 5.00 -20.83 12.19
N LEU A 51 6.28 -20.68 12.50
CA LEU A 51 7.22 -21.78 12.28
C LEU A 51 6.76 -22.89 13.23
N GLU A 52 6.21 -23.96 12.68
CA GLU A 52 6.12 -25.23 13.39
C GLU A 52 7.56 -25.55 13.84
N GLY A 53 7.73 -25.74 15.15
CA GLY A 53 9.03 -25.98 15.79
C GLY A 53 9.60 -27.36 15.53
#